data_AF-A0AAV1WWJ1-F1
#
_entry.id   AF-A0AAV1WWJ1-F1
#
_cell.length_a   1.000
_cell.length_b   1.000
_cell.length_c   1.000
_cell.angle_alpha   90.00
_cell.angle_beta   90.00
_cell.angle_gamma   90.00
#
_symmetry.space_group_name_H-M   'P 1'
#
loop_
_entity.id
_entity.type
_entity.pdbx_description
1 polymer ?
#
loop_
_entity_poly.entity_id
_entity_poly.type
_entity_poly.pdbx_seq_one_letter_code
_entity_poly.pdbx_strand_id
1 'polypeptide(L)'
;MATSASRASKVVDVQVICAQARDPKLCSSVLNSKPGGAKGVDLVTLAQYTINVARVKATKTVTLVNSLIVKSGGHPKAKSHYQTCLTHFNKDEGALSDINYVQELLKKGDYFGVGTAASAVITNIDDCITGEDPEDPPYPDKSNLPQYADVVQKVVDIILIISNYLIQK
;
A
#
# COMPACT_ATOMS: atom_id res chain seq x y z
N MET A 1 6.06 41.21 -4.40
CA MET A 1 7.17 40.34 -3.99
C MET A 1 6.56 39.09 -3.38
N ALA A 2 6.54 37.98 -4.11
CA ALA A 2 6.01 36.71 -3.63
C ALA A 2 7.06 36.03 -2.74
N THR A 3 6.74 35.84 -1.47
CA THR A 3 7.56 35.07 -0.55
C THR A 3 7.47 33.59 -0.95
N SER A 4 8.60 33.05 -1.41
CA SER A 4 8.80 31.61 -1.56
C SER A 4 8.62 30.96 -0.18
N ALA A 5 7.47 30.34 0.05
CA ALA A 5 7.28 29.45 1.17
C ALA A 5 8.12 28.19 0.89
N SER A 6 9.36 28.19 1.38
CA SER A 6 10.14 26.98 1.51
C SER A 6 9.30 25.97 2.29
N ARG A 7 8.77 24.93 1.61
CA ARG A 7 8.22 23.75 2.28
C ARG A 7 9.39 23.12 3.04
N ALA A 8 9.54 23.46 4.32
CA ALA A 8 10.54 22.84 5.17
C ALA A 8 10.31 21.32 5.14
N SER A 9 11.31 20.60 4.65
CA SER A 9 11.24 19.16 4.51
C SER A 9 11.36 18.53 5.90
N LYS A 10 10.26 17.92 6.39
CA LYS A 10 10.24 17.29 7.72
C LYS A 10 11.08 16.01 7.66
N VAL A 11 12.00 15.87 8.61
CA VAL A 11 12.82 14.67 8.80
C VAL A 11 12.42 14.05 10.13
N VAL A 12 12.07 12.77 10.12
CA VAL A 12 11.72 11.99 11.31
C VAL A 12 12.52 10.69 11.27
N ASP A 13 13.00 10.25 12.43
CA ASP A 13 13.73 9.00 12.53
C ASP A 13 12.85 7.81 12.13
N VAL A 14 13.43 6.90 11.34
CA VAL A 14 12.76 5.66 10.89
C VAL A 14 12.19 4.86 12.06
N GLN A 15 12.89 4.82 13.20
CA GLN A 15 12.43 4.10 14.39
C GLN A 15 11.12 4.69 14.95
N VAL A 16 10.97 6.02 14.91
CA VAL A 16 9.77 6.73 15.39
C VAL A 16 8.59 6.48 14.46
N ILE A 17 8.83 6.46 13.14
CA ILE A 17 7.83 6.09 12.14
C ILE A 17 7.39 4.63 12.35
N CYS A 18 8.36 3.71 12.39
CA CYS A 18 8.08 2.28 12.40
C CYS A 18 7.54 1.76 13.73
N ALA A 19 7.69 2.49 14.84
CA ALA A 19 7.03 2.15 16.11
C ALA A 19 5.49 2.19 16.02
N GLN A 20 4.93 2.92 15.04
CA GLN A 20 3.48 3.00 14.81
C GLN A 20 2.98 1.97 13.79
N ALA A 21 3.88 1.32 13.06
CA ALA A 21 3.50 0.38 12.01
C ALA A 21 2.96 -0.93 12.59
N ARG A 22 2.01 -1.54 11.88
CA ARG A 22 1.50 -2.89 12.22
C ARG A 22 2.63 -3.94 12.26
N ASP A 23 3.69 -3.74 11.48
CA ASP A 23 4.92 -4.54 11.52
C ASP A 23 6.16 -3.63 11.56
N PRO A 24 6.66 -3.30 12.76
CA PRO A 24 7.80 -2.41 12.92
C PRO A 24 9.09 -2.91 12.26
N LYS A 25 9.28 -4.23 12.19
CA LYS A 25 10.47 -4.84 11.58
C LYS A 25 10.41 -4.73 10.06
N LEU A 26 9.27 -5.07 9.46
CA LEU A 26 9.05 -4.88 8.03
C LEU A 26 9.17 -3.41 7.66
N CYS A 27 8.57 -2.51 8.44
CA CYS A 27 8.69 -1.07 8.21
C CYS A 27 10.15 -0.61 8.19
N SER A 28 10.92 -1.00 9.21
CA SER A 28 12.33 -0.64 9.32
C SER A 28 13.13 -1.22 8.14
N SER A 29 12.83 -2.45 7.74
CA SER A 29 13.47 -3.09 6.59
C SER A 29 13.15 -2.34 5.29
N VAL A 30 11.89 -1.95 5.07
CA VAL A 30 11.47 -1.22 3.87
C VAL A 30 12.17 0.13 3.83
N LEU A 31 12.01 0.98 4.84
CA LEU A 31 12.54 2.35 4.82
C LEU A 31 14.08 2.37 4.71
N ASN A 32 14.79 1.48 5.42
CA ASN A 32 16.25 1.42 5.34
C ASN A 32 16.78 0.79 4.05
N SER A 33 15.94 0.09 3.26
CA SER A 33 16.31 -0.43 1.94
C SER A 33 16.32 0.65 0.85
N LYS A 34 15.95 1.90 1.19
CA LYS A 34 16.04 3.02 0.25
C LYS A 34 17.49 3.19 -0.23
N PRO A 35 17.74 3.29 -1.55
CA PRO A 35 19.05 3.65 -2.08
C PRO A 35 19.58 4.97 -1.47
N GLY A 36 20.84 4.94 -1.03
CA GLY A 36 21.47 6.04 -0.29
C GLY A 36 21.11 6.10 1.19
N GLY A 37 20.35 5.14 1.71
CA GLY A 37 19.90 5.09 3.10
C GLY A 37 18.72 6.00 3.41
N ALA A 38 18.22 5.88 4.64
CA ALA A 38 17.08 6.66 5.16
C ALA A 38 17.50 7.79 6.12
N LYS A 39 18.75 7.81 6.59
CA LYS A 39 19.22 8.81 7.56
C LYS A 39 19.21 10.20 6.93
N GLY A 40 18.52 11.14 7.57
CA GLY A 40 18.42 12.54 7.12
C GLY A 40 17.57 12.75 5.86
N VAL A 41 16.89 11.70 5.37
CA VAL A 41 15.98 11.80 4.24
C VAL A 41 14.66 12.40 4.71
N ASP A 42 14.11 13.32 3.93
CA ASP A 42 12.82 13.91 4.24
C ASP A 42 11.65 12.94 4.02
N LEU A 43 10.56 13.19 4.74
CA LEU A 43 9.37 12.36 4.73
C LEU A 43 8.71 12.25 3.34
N VAL A 44 8.78 13.28 2.49
CA VAL A 44 8.19 13.23 1.14
C VAL A 44 9.00 12.25 0.27
N THR A 45 10.33 12.32 0.35
CA THR A 45 11.21 11.37 -0.34
C THR A 45 11.02 9.94 0.18
N LEU A 46 10.86 9.74 1.50
CA LEU A 46 10.56 8.42 2.07
C LEU A 46 9.19 7.90 1.62
N ALA A 47 8.15 8.74 1.65
CA ALA A 47 6.82 8.38 1.16
C ALA A 47 6.87 7.96 -0.33
N GLN A 48 7.54 8.74 -1.17
CA GLN A 48 7.69 8.43 -2.59
C GLN A 48 8.42 7.10 -2.83
N TYR A 49 9.44 6.80 -2.05
CA TYR A 49 10.12 5.50 -2.10
C TYR A 49 9.17 4.37 -1.69
N THR A 50 8.47 4.51 -0.57
CA THR A 50 7.53 3.50 -0.05
C THR A 50 6.37 3.25 -1.02
N ILE A 51 5.84 4.29 -1.69
CA ILE A 51 4.85 4.15 -2.77
C ILE A 51 5.38 3.27 -3.91
N ASN A 52 6.64 3.45 -4.30
CA ASN A 52 7.25 2.63 -5.35
C ASN A 52 7.38 1.17 -4.90
N VAL A 53 7.73 0.93 -3.62
CA VAL A 53 7.74 -0.42 -3.04
C VAL A 53 6.33 -1.02 -3.05
N ALA A 54 5.32 -0.28 -2.60
CA ALA A 54 3.92 -0.72 -2.61
C ALA A 54 3.46 -1.12 -4.01
N ARG A 55 3.75 -0.29 -5.02
CA ARG A 55 3.43 -0.58 -6.43
C ARG A 55 4.08 -1.88 -6.90
N VAL A 56 5.37 -2.09 -6.61
CA VAL A 56 6.07 -3.33 -6.98
C VAL A 56 5.45 -4.56 -6.29
N LYS A 57 5.07 -4.45 -5.01
CA LYS A 57 4.43 -5.56 -4.28
C LYS A 57 3.02 -5.85 -4.84
N ALA A 58 2.21 -4.82 -5.07
CA ALA A 58 0.88 -4.96 -5.65
C ALA A 58 0.92 -5.56 -7.06
N THR A 59 1.85 -5.14 -7.93
CA THR A 59 2.05 -5.75 -9.26
C THR A 59 2.43 -7.24 -9.16
N LYS A 60 3.25 -7.62 -8.18
CA LYS A 60 3.56 -9.03 -7.92
C LYS A 60 2.33 -9.81 -7.44
N THR A 61 1.48 -9.20 -6.62
CA THR A 61 0.21 -9.80 -6.19
C THR A 61 -0.73 -10.00 -7.37
N VAL A 62 -0.91 -9.02 -8.27
CA VAL A 62 -1.68 -9.19 -9.52
C VAL A 62 -1.15 -10.34 -10.36
N THR A 63 0.18 -10.47 -10.47
CA THR A 63 0.81 -11.58 -11.20
C THR A 63 0.45 -12.94 -10.56
N LEU A 64 0.49 -13.02 -9.23
CA LEU A 64 0.10 -14.21 -8.49
C LEU A 64 -1.39 -14.54 -8.69
N VAL A 65 -2.28 -13.55 -8.56
CA VAL A 65 -3.73 -13.71 -8.75
C VAL A 65 -4.04 -14.26 -10.15
N ASN A 66 -3.44 -13.70 -11.20
CA ASN A 66 -3.59 -14.23 -12.55
C ASN A 66 -3.15 -15.70 -12.67
N SER A 67 -2.03 -16.07 -12.03
CA SER A 67 -1.60 -17.48 -11.98
C SER A 67 -2.61 -18.36 -11.26
N LEU A 68 -3.21 -17.89 -10.16
CA LEU A 68 -4.21 -18.62 -9.38
C LEU A 68 -5.52 -18.81 -10.17
N ILE A 69 -5.96 -17.81 -10.94
CA ILE A 69 -7.12 -17.92 -11.85
C ILE A 69 -6.89 -19.06 -12.85
N VAL A 70 -5.73 -19.12 -13.49
CA VAL A 70 -5.40 -20.19 -14.45
C VAL A 70 -5.34 -21.55 -13.77
N LYS A 71 -4.72 -21.63 -12.58
CA LYS A 71 -4.56 -22.87 -11.80
C LYS A 71 -5.85 -23.36 -11.13
N SER A 72 -6.86 -22.49 -11.01
CA SER A 72 -8.14 -22.86 -10.42
C SER A 72 -8.89 -23.92 -11.24
N GLY A 73 -8.56 -24.07 -12.52
CA GLY A 73 -9.09 -25.14 -13.37
C GLY A 73 -10.61 -25.25 -13.29
N GLY A 74 -11.09 -26.46 -12.95
CA GLY A 74 -12.50 -26.79 -12.78
C GLY A 74 -13.10 -26.50 -11.40
N HIS A 75 -12.50 -25.61 -10.59
CA HIS A 75 -13.03 -25.17 -9.30
C HIS A 75 -13.65 -23.76 -9.42
N PRO A 76 -14.97 -23.64 -9.69
CA PRO A 76 -15.59 -22.35 -10.00
C PRO A 76 -15.52 -21.34 -8.85
N LYS A 77 -15.68 -21.80 -7.60
CA LYS A 77 -15.61 -20.92 -6.42
C LYS A 77 -14.23 -20.29 -6.26
N ALA A 78 -13.16 -21.07 -6.41
CA ALA A 78 -11.80 -20.58 -6.36
C ALA A 78 -11.53 -19.57 -7.48
N LYS A 79 -11.96 -19.89 -8.70
CA LYS A 79 -11.80 -19.01 -9.85
C LYS A 79 -12.52 -17.68 -9.65
N SER A 80 -13.76 -17.72 -9.16
CA SER A 80 -14.55 -16.53 -8.86
C SER A 80 -13.87 -15.65 -7.81
N HIS A 81 -13.43 -16.24 -6.70
CA HIS A 81 -12.68 -15.54 -5.65
C HIS A 81 -11.47 -14.78 -6.22
N TYR A 82 -10.63 -15.46 -6.99
CA TYR A 82 -9.45 -14.82 -7.56
C TYR A 82 -9.77 -13.78 -8.64
N GLN A 83 -10.89 -13.92 -9.35
CA GLN A 83 -11.36 -12.89 -10.28
C GLN A 83 -11.82 -11.63 -9.54
N THR A 84 -12.56 -11.78 -8.44
CA THR A 84 -12.92 -10.66 -7.55
C THR A 84 -11.67 -10.00 -6.97
N CYS A 85 -10.72 -10.79 -6.46
CA CYS A 85 -9.43 -10.26 -6.02
C CYS A 85 -8.66 -9.53 -7.12
N LEU A 86 -8.73 -10.00 -8.36
CA LEU A 86 -8.11 -9.29 -9.48
C LEU A 86 -8.75 -7.91 -9.64
N THR A 87 -10.06 -7.80 -9.55
CA THR A 87 -10.78 -6.52 -9.56
C THR A 87 -10.23 -5.57 -8.50
N HIS A 88 -10.15 -5.98 -7.24
CA HIS A 88 -9.66 -5.12 -6.17
C HIS A 88 -8.16 -4.79 -6.23
N PHE A 89 -7.36 -5.53 -7.01
CA PHE A 89 -5.93 -5.24 -7.18
C PHE A 89 -5.57 -4.55 -8.51
N ASN A 90 -6.52 -4.41 -9.43
CA ASN A 90 -6.18 -4.00 -10.78
C ASN A 90 -5.81 -2.50 -10.89
N LYS A 91 -5.34 -2.14 -12.08
CA LYS A 91 -4.77 -0.82 -12.38
C LYS A 91 -5.80 0.23 -12.82
N ASP A 92 -6.97 -0.23 -13.26
CA ASP A 92 -8.05 0.61 -13.76
C ASP A 92 -8.98 0.97 -12.59
N GLU A 93 -9.22 0.02 -11.68
CA GLU A 93 -9.93 0.14 -10.41
C GLU A 93 -9.21 -0.70 -9.34
N GLY A 94 -9.22 -0.25 -8.08
CA GLY A 94 -8.61 -0.98 -6.96
C GLY A 94 -7.20 -0.52 -6.57
N ALA A 95 -6.49 -1.39 -5.85
CA ALA A 95 -5.26 -1.06 -5.12
C ALA A 95 -4.15 -0.45 -5.98
N LEU A 96 -3.91 -0.93 -7.22
CA LEU A 96 -2.89 -0.33 -8.07
C LEU A 96 -3.30 1.05 -8.60
N SER A 97 -4.59 1.24 -8.90
CA SER A 97 -5.15 2.54 -9.27
C SER A 97 -4.98 3.54 -8.12
N ASP A 98 -5.37 3.15 -6.91
CA ASP A 98 -5.25 3.97 -5.71
C ASP A 98 -3.78 4.28 -5.35
N ILE A 99 -2.86 3.32 -5.49
CA ILE A 99 -1.41 3.58 -5.29
C ILE A 99 -0.88 4.63 -6.28
N ASN A 100 -1.40 4.66 -7.52
CA ASN A 100 -1.04 5.71 -8.47
C ASN A 100 -1.61 7.07 -8.04
N TYR A 101 -2.85 7.08 -7.56
CA TYR A 101 -3.48 8.29 -7.05
C TYR A 101 -2.78 8.85 -5.79
N VAL A 102 -2.38 7.99 -4.86
CA VAL A 102 -1.52 8.33 -3.71
C VAL A 102 -0.27 9.08 -4.16
N GLN A 103 0.37 8.64 -5.24
CA GLN A 103 1.55 9.33 -5.80
C GLN A 103 1.22 10.72 -6.35
N GLU A 104 0.08 10.88 -7.02
CA GLU A 104 -0.36 12.17 -7.54
C GLU A 104 -0.65 13.17 -6.42
N LEU A 105 -1.31 12.71 -5.35
CA LEU A 105 -1.60 13.51 -4.16
C LEU A 105 -0.31 13.93 -3.45
N LEU A 106 0.65 13.02 -3.31
CA LEU A 106 1.95 13.34 -2.72
C LEU A 106 2.68 14.45 -3.52
N LYS A 107 2.64 14.38 -4.85
CA LYS A 107 3.23 15.42 -5.72
C LYS A 107 2.56 16.79 -5.56
N LYS A 108 1.25 16.81 -5.33
CA LYS A 108 0.48 18.04 -5.00
C LYS A 108 0.78 18.53 -3.57
N GLY A 109 1.33 17.67 -2.73
CA GLY A 109 1.52 17.90 -1.30
C GLY A 109 0.21 17.85 -0.51
N ASP A 110 -0.79 17.16 -1.05
CA ASP A 110 -2.04 16.87 -0.36
C ASP A 110 -1.86 15.64 0.53
N TYR A 111 -1.25 15.84 1.70
CA TYR A 111 -0.90 14.74 2.60
C TYR A 111 -2.11 14.11 3.29
N PHE A 112 -3.19 14.87 3.47
CA PHE A 112 -4.46 14.32 3.93
C PHE A 112 -5.09 13.40 2.88
N GLY A 113 -5.06 13.82 1.62
CA GLY A 113 -5.45 12.99 0.48
C GLY A 113 -4.61 11.72 0.38
N VAL A 114 -3.27 11.82 0.57
CA VAL A 114 -2.37 10.65 0.61
C VAL A 114 -2.84 9.63 1.64
N GLY A 115 -3.16 10.06 2.86
CA GLY A 115 -3.67 9.18 3.91
C GLY A 115 -5.00 8.52 3.53
N THR A 116 -5.96 9.32 3.04
CA THR A 116 -7.26 8.82 2.59
C THR A 116 -7.13 7.78 1.48
N ALA A 117 -6.33 8.05 0.46
CA ALA A 117 -6.13 7.13 -0.66
C ALA A 117 -5.34 5.87 -0.25
N ALA A 118 -4.38 5.99 0.69
CA ALA A 118 -3.70 4.82 1.26
C ALA A 118 -4.67 3.92 2.03
N SER A 119 -5.63 4.49 2.76
CA SER A 119 -6.70 3.71 3.41
C SER A 119 -7.59 2.99 2.39
N ALA A 120 -7.91 3.61 1.25
CA ALA A 120 -8.68 2.97 0.18
C ALA A 120 -7.95 1.75 -0.42
N VAL A 121 -6.62 1.82 -0.56
CA VAL A 121 -5.81 0.65 -0.94
C VAL A 121 -5.97 -0.47 0.08
N ILE A 122 -5.96 -0.16 1.38
CA ILE A 122 -6.13 -1.15 2.45
C ILE A 122 -7.52 -1.79 2.36
N THR A 123 -8.57 -1.01 2.17
CA THR A 123 -9.94 -1.51 1.98
C THR A 123 -10.03 -2.48 0.79
N ASN A 124 -9.49 -2.10 -0.38
CA ASN A 124 -9.45 -3.00 -1.53
C ASN A 124 -8.72 -4.32 -1.24
N ILE A 125 -7.64 -4.28 -0.46
CA ILE A 125 -6.91 -5.50 -0.08
C ILE A 125 -7.76 -6.36 0.85
N ASP A 126 -8.41 -5.74 1.84
CA ASP A 126 -9.28 -6.44 2.77
C ASP A 126 -10.49 -7.06 2.03
N ASP A 127 -11.16 -6.32 1.14
CA ASP A 127 -12.29 -6.82 0.33
C ASP A 127 -11.91 -8.04 -0.52
N CYS A 128 -10.69 -8.08 -1.08
CA CYS A 128 -10.18 -9.28 -1.74
C CYS A 128 -10.02 -10.47 -0.77
N ILE A 129 -9.51 -10.26 0.44
CA ILE A 129 -9.16 -11.35 1.35
C ILE A 129 -10.37 -11.83 2.17
N THR A 130 -11.19 -10.92 2.66
CA THR A 130 -12.32 -11.21 3.54
C THR A 130 -13.66 -11.23 2.81
N GLY A 131 -13.74 -10.65 1.62
CA GLY A 131 -15.00 -10.39 0.92
C GLY A 131 -15.56 -9.01 1.26
N GLU A 132 -16.46 -8.51 0.40
CA GLU A 132 -17.11 -7.20 0.54
C GLU A 132 -18.28 -7.23 1.54
N ASP A 133 -18.98 -8.37 1.64
CA ASP A 133 -20.09 -8.56 2.57
C ASP A 133 -19.59 -9.25 3.86
N PRO A 134 -19.66 -8.58 5.04
CA PRO A 134 -19.23 -9.17 6.30
C PRO A 134 -20.10 -10.36 6.75
N GLU A 135 -21.29 -10.55 6.18
CA GLU A 135 -22.15 -11.71 6.45
C GLU A 135 -21.71 -12.96 5.68
N ASP A 136 -21.00 -12.79 4.56
CA ASP A 136 -20.47 -13.90 3.78
C ASP A 136 -19.19 -14.44 4.40
N PRO A 137 -19.05 -15.77 4.59
CA PRO A 137 -17.83 -16.33 5.11
C PRO A 137 -16.68 -16.13 4.10
N PRO A 138 -15.50 -15.66 4.54
CA PRO A 138 -14.35 -15.50 3.66
C PRO A 138 -14.02 -16.81 2.94
N TYR A 139 -13.64 -16.70 1.67
CA TYR A 139 -13.16 -17.86 0.93
C TYR A 139 -11.93 -18.44 1.66
N PRO A 140 -11.89 -19.75 1.99
CA PRO A 140 -10.79 -20.35 2.74
C PRO A 140 -9.57 -20.56 1.84
N ASP A 141 -8.90 -19.46 1.50
CA ASP A 141 -7.77 -19.42 0.60
C ASP A 141 -6.52 -20.06 1.23
N LYS A 142 -6.08 -21.17 0.64
CA LYS A 142 -4.86 -21.89 1.04
C LYS A 142 -3.64 -21.55 0.17
N SER A 143 -3.78 -20.60 -0.75
CA SER A 143 -2.69 -20.11 -1.59
C SER A 143 -1.81 -19.11 -0.84
N ASN A 144 -0.82 -18.55 -1.53
CA ASN A 144 0.02 -17.48 -0.98
C ASN A 144 -0.62 -16.09 -1.10
N LEU A 145 -1.82 -15.97 -1.67
CA LEU A 145 -2.46 -14.67 -1.87
C LEU A 145 -2.64 -13.88 -0.57
N PRO A 146 -3.14 -14.46 0.55
CA PRO A 146 -3.26 -13.72 1.81
C PRO A 146 -1.93 -13.15 2.30
N GLN A 147 -0.83 -13.89 2.15
CA GLN A 147 0.50 -13.42 2.53
C GLN A 147 0.99 -12.27 1.64
N TYR A 148 0.75 -12.36 0.32
CA TYR A 148 1.14 -11.30 -0.62
C TYR A 148 0.32 -10.02 -0.38
N ALA A 149 -0.98 -10.17 -0.13
CA ALA A 149 -1.89 -9.09 0.23
C ALA A 149 -1.47 -8.39 1.54
N ASP A 150 -1.20 -9.16 2.61
CA ASP A 150 -0.75 -8.63 3.91
C ASP A 150 0.56 -7.83 3.78
N VAL A 151 1.49 -8.26 2.92
CA VAL A 151 2.71 -7.48 2.65
C VAL A 151 2.41 -6.15 1.96
N VAL A 152 1.47 -6.10 1.01
CA VAL A 152 1.07 -4.83 0.38
C VAL A 152 0.43 -3.93 1.43
N GLN A 153 -0.52 -4.46 2.21
CA GLN A 153 -1.22 -3.71 3.25
C GLN A 153 -0.25 -3.10 4.26
N LYS A 154 0.72 -3.88 4.77
CA LYS A 154 1.75 -3.41 5.69
C LYS A 154 2.67 -2.35 5.09
N VAL A 155 2.98 -2.43 3.79
CA VAL A 155 3.79 -1.39 3.14
C VAL A 155 2.98 -0.10 2.98
N VAL A 156 1.69 -0.21 2.68
CA VAL A 156 0.78 0.94 2.54
C VAL A 156 0.50 1.60 3.88
N ASP A 157 0.41 0.83 4.96
CA ASP A 157 0.32 1.34 6.35
C ASP A 157 1.48 2.29 6.68
N ILE A 158 2.70 2.01 6.21
CA ILE A 158 3.85 2.91 6.35
C ILE A 158 3.59 4.25 5.63
N ILE A 159 2.96 4.24 4.45
CA ILE A 159 2.61 5.46 3.71
C ILE A 159 1.59 6.28 4.51
N LEU A 160 0.58 5.63 5.08
CA LEU A 160 -0.42 6.26 5.93
C LEU A 160 0.24 6.94 7.16
N ILE A 161 1.14 6.23 7.85
CA ILE A 161 1.86 6.78 9.00
C ILE A 161 2.71 8.00 8.59
N ILE A 162 3.48 7.90 7.49
CA ILE A 162 4.27 9.03 6.99
C ILE A 162 3.36 10.22 6.65
N SER A 163 2.17 9.98 6.06
CA SER A 163 1.21 11.04 5.75
C SER A 163 0.72 11.77 7.00
N ASN A 164 0.47 11.05 8.09
CA ASN A 164 0.08 11.65 9.37
C ASN A 164 1.18 12.58 9.91
N TYR A 165 2.44 12.16 9.83
CA TYR A 165 3.57 13.03 10.21
C TYR A 165 3.70 14.25 9.30
N LEU A 166 3.40 14.13 8.01
CA LEU A 166 3.45 15.25 7.05
C LEU A 166 2.30 16.26 7.26
N ILE A 167 1.15 15.81 7.76
CA ILE A 167 0.01 16.68 8.12
C ILE A 167 0.31 17.48 9.39
N GLN A 168 0.92 16.83 10.38
CA GLN A 168 1.31 17.47 11.64
C GLN A 168 2.48 18.44 11.36
N LYS A 169 2.20 19.75 11.36
CA LYS A 169 3.20 20.81 11.20
C LYS A 169 4.27 20.77 12.28
#